data_AF-A0A1F7LJE8-F1
#
_entry.id   AF-A0A1F7LJE8-F1
#
_cell.length_a   1.000
_cell.length_b   1.000
_cell.length_c   1.000
_cell.angle_alpha   90.00
_cell.angle_beta   90.00
_cell.angle_gamma   90.00
#
_symmetry.space_group_name_H-M   'P 1'
#
loop_
_entity.id
_entity.type
_entity.pdbx_description
1 polymer ?
#
loop_
_entity_poly.entity_id
_entity_poly.type
_entity_poly.pdbx_seq_one_letter_code
_entity_poly.pdbx_strand_id
1 'polypeptide(L)'
;MRAWHGACGNGLGMRSTHALLGALLVAGMLGLPAPAASAAEPQADRVLPLDRYTSDKGRTLAQRYDAILKKLNAGIFNCMPWLDVKKEGIGFYKPKHLASDARYLSLNVDVDQQPNATFMAQPVEGRASAMFSRYVPHLLRAMTGAAELLAEPQLDGFTVIVSWLQKEPGARERPVFDTIAAFMAKPLVADYLAARVGVAQLAERAQVLAWDGETRLGEVKVRGWADDFARTYRVTGYTPDPRFTCR
;
A
#
# COMPACT_ATOMS: atom_id res chain seq x y z
N MET A 1 8.42 -10.07 0.88
CA MET A 1 9.64 -9.24 1.03
C MET A 1 10.56 -9.50 -0.15
N ARG A 2 10.75 -8.53 -1.05
CA ARG A 2 11.91 -8.48 -1.95
C ARG A 2 12.80 -7.36 -1.42
N ALA A 3 14.07 -7.62 -1.12
CA ALA A 3 15.00 -6.55 -0.83
C ALA A 3 15.40 -5.88 -2.14
N TRP A 4 14.94 -4.64 -2.37
CA TRP A 4 15.35 -3.83 -3.51
C TRP A 4 16.78 -3.29 -3.28
N HIS A 5 17.78 -4.16 -3.42
CA HIS A 5 19.19 -3.76 -3.41
C HIS A 5 19.53 -2.97 -4.68
N GLY A 6 19.32 -1.65 -4.63
CA GLY A 6 19.83 -0.72 -5.63
C GLY A 6 21.35 -0.78 -5.69
N ALA A 7 21.90 -1.29 -6.80
CA ALA A 7 23.33 -1.45 -6.97
C ALA A 7 24.02 -0.08 -7.13
N CYS A 8 24.80 0.32 -6.12
CA CYS A 8 25.71 1.46 -6.25
C CYS A 8 26.85 1.08 -7.20
N GLY A 9 26.90 1.70 -8.38
CA GLY A 9 27.93 1.43 -9.38
C GLY A 9 29.28 2.02 -8.98
N ASN A 10 30.25 1.16 -8.65
CA ASN A 10 31.63 1.58 -8.42
C ASN A 10 32.29 2.02 -9.74
N GLY A 11 32.49 3.32 -9.91
CA GLY A 11 33.17 3.91 -11.06
C GLY A 11 34.68 3.68 -11.05
N LEU A 12 35.13 2.47 -11.39
CA LEU A 12 36.54 2.14 -11.63
C LEU A 12 36.96 2.68 -13.00
N GLY A 13 37.60 3.86 -13.01
CA GLY A 13 38.23 4.41 -14.20
C GLY A 13 39.50 3.62 -14.56
N MET A 14 39.62 3.16 -15.80
CA MET A 14 40.80 2.45 -16.31
C MET A 14 41.38 3.18 -17.52
N ARG A 15 42.69 3.44 -17.50
CA ARG A 15 43.41 4.21 -18.53
C ARG A 15 43.68 3.35 -19.78
N SER A 16 43.57 3.95 -20.95
CA SER A 16 43.84 3.30 -22.24
C SER A 16 45.32 3.39 -22.65
N THR A 17 45.89 2.29 -23.14
CA THR A 17 47.05 2.28 -24.06
C THR A 17 47.03 1.04 -24.95
N HIS A 18 47.32 1.26 -26.23
CA HIS A 18 47.76 0.40 -27.35
C HIS A 18 48.25 -1.05 -27.01
N ALA A 19 48.06 -2.11 -27.81
CA ALA A 19 47.37 -2.33 -29.12
C ALA A 19 47.03 -3.86 -29.26
N LEU A 20 47.01 -4.63 -30.38
CA LEU A 20 47.45 -4.51 -31.79
C LEU A 20 46.56 -5.43 -32.71
N LEU A 21 47.09 -6.04 -33.79
CA LEU A 21 46.34 -6.91 -34.74
C LEU A 21 46.03 -8.33 -34.22
N GLY A 22 44.93 -8.96 -34.70
CA GLY A 22 44.77 -10.42 -34.63
C GLY A 22 43.39 -11.01 -35.06
N ALA A 23 43.31 -11.52 -36.31
CA ALA A 23 42.34 -12.49 -36.87
C ALA A 23 40.81 -12.26 -36.76
N LEU A 24 40.10 -12.47 -37.88
CA LEU A 24 38.63 -12.64 -37.87
C LEU A 24 38.25 -14.06 -37.42
N LEU A 25 37.31 -14.16 -36.48
CA LEU A 25 36.45 -15.34 -36.30
C LEU A 25 34.99 -14.89 -36.21
N VAL A 26 34.23 -15.10 -37.28
CA VAL A 26 32.78 -14.82 -37.31
C VAL A 26 32.05 -15.96 -36.60
N ALA A 27 32.13 -15.97 -35.28
CA ALA A 27 31.35 -16.87 -34.44
C ALA A 27 29.89 -16.40 -34.45
N GLY A 28 29.02 -17.15 -35.12
CA GLY A 28 27.58 -16.90 -35.16
C GLY A 28 26.94 -17.10 -33.79
N MET A 29 26.94 -16.06 -32.95
CA MET A 29 26.19 -16.06 -31.70
C MET A 29 24.70 -16.10 -32.02
N LEU A 30 24.11 -17.30 -31.93
CA LEU A 30 22.67 -17.49 -31.86
C LEU A 30 22.13 -16.64 -30.71
N GLY A 31 21.45 -15.55 -31.05
CA GLY A 31 20.83 -14.66 -30.09
C GLY A 31 19.73 -15.39 -29.33
N LEU A 32 20.08 -15.99 -28.19
CA LEU A 32 19.12 -16.49 -27.22
C LEU A 32 18.14 -15.35 -26.91
N PRO A 33 16.83 -15.51 -27.17
CA PRO A 33 15.87 -14.50 -26.80
C PRO A 33 15.94 -14.35 -25.28
N ALA A 34 16.28 -13.15 -24.80
CA ALA A 34 16.29 -12.86 -23.39
C ALA A 34 14.90 -13.24 -22.82
N PRO A 35 14.82 -14.03 -21.73
CA PRO A 35 13.54 -14.45 -21.20
C PRO A 35 12.75 -13.18 -20.87
N ALA A 36 11.61 -13.00 -21.53
CA ALA A 36 10.76 -11.84 -21.31
C ALA A 36 10.47 -11.74 -19.82
N ALA A 37 10.90 -10.64 -19.19
CA ALA A 37 10.86 -10.49 -17.75
C ALA A 37 9.40 -10.56 -17.31
N SER A 38 8.99 -11.72 -16.78
CA SER A 38 7.60 -11.97 -16.43
C SER A 38 7.15 -10.90 -15.44
N ALA A 39 6.15 -10.11 -15.84
CA ALA A 39 5.59 -9.08 -14.98
C ALA A 39 5.14 -9.75 -13.69
N ALA A 40 5.76 -9.39 -12.58
CA ALA A 40 5.49 -10.03 -11.30
C ALA A 40 3.99 -9.89 -10.98
N GLU A 41 3.31 -10.99 -10.68
CA GLU A 41 1.87 -10.94 -10.46
C GLU A 41 1.54 -10.54 -9.01
N PRO A 42 0.42 -9.80 -8.79
CA PRO A 42 -0.08 -9.53 -7.45
C PRO A 42 -0.48 -10.83 -6.76
N GLN A 43 0.03 -11.07 -5.55
CA GLN A 43 -0.21 -12.33 -4.85
C GLN A 43 -1.70 -12.48 -4.47
N ALA A 44 -2.26 -13.66 -4.72
CA ALA A 44 -3.69 -13.91 -4.55
C ALA A 44 -4.13 -13.96 -3.07
N ASP A 45 -3.22 -14.26 -2.13
CA ASP A 45 -3.50 -14.41 -0.70
C ASP A 45 -3.65 -13.08 0.05
N ARG A 46 -3.55 -11.93 -0.63
CA ARG A 46 -3.75 -10.61 -0.04
C ARG A 46 -5.23 -10.22 0.10
N VAL A 47 -6.15 -10.94 -0.54
CA VAL A 47 -7.61 -10.83 -0.35
C VAL A 47 -8.10 -11.93 0.62
N LEU A 48 -8.97 -11.58 1.58
CA LEU A 48 -9.50 -12.53 2.57
C LEU A 48 -10.40 -13.61 1.92
N PRO A 49 -10.09 -14.91 2.10
CA PRO A 49 -10.89 -16.01 1.56
C PRO A 49 -12.32 -16.10 2.12
N LEU A 50 -13.27 -16.62 1.33
CA LEU A 50 -14.70 -16.70 1.68
C LEU A 50 -15.01 -17.56 2.92
N ASP A 51 -14.20 -18.60 3.18
CA ASP A 51 -14.28 -19.46 4.37
C ASP A 51 -13.94 -18.73 5.68
N ARG A 52 -13.19 -17.62 5.60
CA ARG A 52 -12.75 -16.84 6.77
C ARG A 52 -13.79 -15.81 7.24
N TYR A 53 -14.91 -15.65 6.53
CA TYR A 53 -15.98 -14.75 6.94
C TYR A 53 -16.93 -15.41 7.94
N THR A 54 -16.85 -14.95 9.19
CA THR A 54 -17.65 -15.39 10.35
C THR A 54 -19.10 -14.88 10.38
N SER A 55 -19.57 -14.27 9.29
CA SER A 55 -20.90 -13.65 9.18
C SER A 55 -21.41 -13.74 7.75
N ASP A 56 -22.70 -13.99 7.55
CA ASP A 56 -23.27 -14.10 6.20
C ASP A 56 -23.30 -12.75 5.47
N LYS A 57 -23.48 -11.62 6.18
CA LYS A 57 -23.33 -10.25 5.63
C LYS A 57 -21.93 -10.04 5.03
N GLY A 58 -20.88 -10.30 5.82
CA GLY A 58 -19.49 -10.22 5.37
C GLY A 58 -19.18 -11.17 4.20
N ARG A 59 -19.69 -12.41 4.24
CA ARG A 59 -19.50 -13.39 3.16
C ARG A 59 -20.22 -12.98 1.86
N THR A 60 -21.42 -12.42 1.98
CA THR A 60 -22.23 -11.91 0.85
C THR A 60 -21.52 -10.74 0.18
N LEU A 61 -21.03 -9.78 0.95
CA LEU A 61 -20.21 -8.67 0.45
C LEU A 61 -18.96 -9.20 -0.27
N ALA A 62 -18.23 -10.13 0.35
CA ALA A 62 -17.02 -10.70 -0.23
C ALA A 62 -17.29 -11.46 -1.55
N GLN A 63 -18.36 -12.25 -1.60
CA GLN A 63 -18.77 -12.98 -2.81
C GLN A 63 -19.25 -12.03 -3.92
N ARG A 64 -19.97 -10.95 -3.57
CA ARG A 64 -20.43 -9.94 -4.53
C ARG A 64 -19.28 -9.12 -5.14
N TYR A 65 -18.29 -8.75 -4.33
CA TYR A 65 -17.23 -7.82 -4.72
C TYR A 65 -15.86 -8.46 -4.95
N ASP A 66 -15.72 -9.79 -4.93
CA ASP A 66 -14.47 -10.55 -5.11
C ASP A 66 -13.60 -10.03 -6.29
N ALA A 67 -14.20 -9.84 -7.47
CA ALA A 67 -13.51 -9.31 -8.64
C ALA A 67 -12.97 -7.89 -8.44
N ILE A 68 -13.67 -7.05 -7.68
CA ILE A 68 -13.24 -5.68 -7.32
C ILE A 68 -12.16 -5.72 -6.24
N LEU A 69 -12.22 -6.63 -5.26
CA LEU A 69 -11.16 -6.82 -4.27
C LEU A 69 -9.85 -7.29 -4.94
N LYS A 70 -9.94 -8.22 -5.90
CA LYS A 70 -8.80 -8.66 -6.73
C LYS A 70 -8.26 -7.55 -7.62
N LYS A 71 -9.13 -6.75 -8.24
CA LYS A 71 -8.73 -5.56 -9.03
C LYS A 71 -8.08 -4.48 -8.18
N LEU A 72 -8.54 -4.26 -6.94
CA LEU A 72 -7.92 -3.35 -5.98
C LEU A 72 -6.50 -3.81 -5.61
N ASN A 73 -6.33 -5.10 -5.25
CA ASN A 73 -5.03 -5.70 -4.97
C ASN A 73 -4.04 -5.49 -6.15
N ALA A 74 -4.48 -5.84 -7.36
CA ALA A 74 -3.69 -5.67 -8.58
C ALA A 74 -3.40 -4.20 -8.91
N GLY A 75 -4.34 -3.28 -8.63
CA GLY A 75 -4.16 -1.85 -8.82
C GLY A 75 -3.12 -1.25 -7.86
N ILE A 76 -3.18 -1.60 -6.57
CA ILE A 76 -2.19 -1.16 -5.58
C ILE A 76 -0.80 -1.66 -5.96
N PHE A 77 -0.69 -2.96 -6.26
CA PHE A 77 0.57 -3.60 -6.66
C PHE A 77 1.22 -2.94 -7.88
N ASN A 78 0.44 -2.57 -8.90
CA ASN A 78 0.98 -1.96 -10.13
C ASN A 78 1.18 -0.43 -10.07
N CYS A 79 0.45 0.27 -9.19
CA CYS A 79 0.45 1.74 -9.17
C CYS A 79 1.13 2.36 -7.94
N MET A 80 1.29 1.59 -6.87
CA MET A 80 1.98 1.98 -5.64
C MET A 80 2.95 0.87 -5.21
N PRO A 81 3.98 0.53 -6.02
CA PRO A 81 4.91 -0.58 -5.78
C PRO A 81 5.77 -0.44 -4.51
N TRP A 82 5.69 0.69 -3.81
CA TRP A 82 6.25 0.93 -2.47
C TRP A 82 5.29 0.54 -1.33
N LEU A 83 4.20 -0.17 -1.61
CA LEU A 83 3.25 -0.70 -0.63
C LEU A 83 3.08 -2.22 -0.81
N ASP A 84 3.31 -3.01 0.24
CA ASP A 84 2.92 -4.43 0.27
C ASP A 84 1.55 -4.56 0.96
N VAL A 85 0.52 -4.93 0.19
CA VAL A 85 -0.79 -5.27 0.76
C VAL A 85 -0.62 -6.53 1.59
N LYS A 86 -0.83 -6.49 2.91
CA LYS A 86 -0.55 -7.63 3.80
C LYS A 86 -1.37 -8.86 3.41
N LYS A 87 -0.87 -10.07 3.76
CA LYS A 87 -1.66 -11.30 3.60
C LYS A 87 -2.99 -11.13 4.33
N GLU A 88 -4.08 -11.51 3.66
CA GLU A 88 -5.46 -11.32 4.16
C GLU A 88 -5.66 -9.85 4.62
N GLY A 89 -5.22 -8.90 3.79
CA GLY A 89 -5.22 -7.46 4.05
C GLY A 89 -6.37 -6.69 3.38
N ILE A 90 -7.05 -7.27 2.39
CA ILE A 90 -8.24 -6.72 1.73
C ILE A 90 -9.48 -7.58 2.04
N GLY A 91 -10.58 -6.97 2.48
CA GLY A 91 -11.83 -7.69 2.78
C GLY A 91 -12.84 -6.89 3.62
N PHE A 92 -13.98 -7.50 3.97
CA PHE A 92 -15.09 -6.86 4.70
C PHE A 92 -15.10 -7.23 6.21
N TYR A 93 -14.26 -6.55 6.98
CA TYR A 93 -14.02 -6.82 8.40
C TYR A 93 -15.04 -6.12 9.29
N LYS A 94 -15.22 -6.64 10.51
CA LYS A 94 -15.85 -5.94 11.61
C LYS A 94 -14.79 -5.19 12.43
N PRO A 95 -14.86 -3.85 12.56
CA PRO A 95 -13.99 -3.12 13.47
C PRO A 95 -14.19 -3.57 14.92
N LYS A 96 -13.10 -3.92 15.62
CA LYS A 96 -13.14 -4.50 16.98
C LYS A 96 -13.78 -3.61 18.04
N HIS A 97 -13.94 -2.30 17.78
CA HIS A 97 -14.56 -1.34 18.68
C HIS A 97 -16.09 -1.17 18.45
N LEU A 98 -16.68 -1.79 17.42
CA LEU A 98 -18.12 -1.70 17.14
C LEU A 98 -18.86 -2.95 17.63
N ALA A 99 -19.99 -2.74 18.30
CA ALA A 99 -20.81 -3.82 18.86
C ALA A 99 -21.62 -4.57 17.78
N SER A 100 -22.20 -3.86 16.82
CA SER A 100 -23.05 -4.40 15.73
C SER A 100 -22.26 -5.21 14.69
N ASP A 101 -22.94 -5.86 13.74
CA ASP A 101 -22.27 -6.44 12.55
C ASP A 101 -21.97 -5.36 11.49
N ALA A 102 -21.28 -4.30 11.93
CA ALA A 102 -20.77 -3.27 11.04
C ALA A 102 -19.65 -3.85 10.16
N ARG A 103 -19.77 -3.73 8.84
CA ARG A 103 -18.82 -4.24 7.85
C ARG A 103 -18.13 -3.08 7.17
N TYR A 104 -16.82 -3.02 7.35
CA TYR A 104 -15.95 -2.03 6.76
C TYR A 104 -15.10 -2.71 5.68
N LEU A 105 -15.02 -2.11 4.49
CA LEU A 105 -14.02 -2.53 3.51
C LEU A 105 -12.66 -2.08 4.04
N SER A 106 -11.81 -3.03 4.40
CA SER A 106 -10.47 -2.74 4.89
C SER A 106 -9.43 -2.93 3.79
N LEU A 107 -8.38 -2.11 3.88
CA LEU A 107 -7.11 -2.31 3.21
C LEU A 107 -5.99 -2.18 4.25
N ASN A 108 -5.07 -3.14 4.27
CA ASN A 108 -3.94 -3.18 5.19
C ASN A 108 -2.62 -3.27 4.41
N VAL A 109 -1.74 -2.29 4.57
CA VAL A 109 -0.46 -2.19 3.85
C VAL A 109 0.73 -1.97 4.78
N ASP A 110 1.85 -2.60 4.45
CA ASP A 110 3.19 -2.15 4.88
C ASP A 110 3.74 -1.14 3.85
N VAL A 111 4.32 -0.05 4.33
CA VAL A 111 5.05 0.92 3.49
C VAL A 111 6.51 0.46 3.37
N ASP A 112 6.96 0.21 2.14
CA ASP A 112 8.37 -0.04 1.81
C ASP A 112 9.14 1.29 1.82
N GLN A 113 9.45 1.75 3.03
CA GLN A 113 10.18 2.99 3.30
C GLN A 113 11.32 2.71 4.27
N GLN A 114 12.53 3.15 3.91
CA GLN A 114 13.68 3.16 4.82
C GLN A 114 13.39 4.05 6.06
N PRO A 115 13.67 3.56 7.28
CA PRO A 115 13.51 4.31 8.51
C PRO A 115 14.30 5.62 8.51
N ASN A 116 13.66 6.70 8.95
CA ASN A 116 14.22 8.04 8.92
C ASN A 116 14.24 8.62 10.34
N ALA A 117 15.43 8.90 10.88
CA ALA A 117 15.59 9.35 12.26
C ALA A 117 14.83 10.66 12.56
N THR A 118 14.84 11.63 11.65
CA THR A 118 14.12 12.91 11.78
C THR A 118 12.60 12.73 11.79
N PHE A 119 12.09 11.73 11.07
CA PHE A 119 10.68 11.35 11.11
C PHE A 119 10.33 10.60 12.39
N MET A 120 11.15 9.62 12.80
CA MET A 120 10.92 8.83 14.01
C MET A 120 11.06 9.64 15.31
N ALA A 121 11.83 10.73 15.30
CA ALA A 121 11.93 11.68 16.40
C ALA A 121 10.65 12.53 16.61
N GLN A 122 9.66 12.47 15.72
CA GLN A 122 8.38 13.14 15.94
C GLN A 122 7.50 12.38 16.94
N PRO A 123 6.65 13.07 17.72
CA PRO A 123 5.57 12.43 18.49
C PRO A 123 4.69 11.54 17.61
N VAL A 124 4.03 10.55 18.21
CA VAL A 124 3.19 9.56 17.52
C VAL A 124 2.13 10.23 16.66
N GLU A 125 1.51 11.31 17.15
CA GLU A 125 0.51 12.11 16.45
C GLU A 125 1.10 12.79 15.21
N GLY A 126 2.37 13.20 15.25
CA GLY A 126 3.09 13.75 14.09
C GLY A 126 3.30 12.70 13.01
N ARG A 127 3.87 11.54 13.40
CA ARG A 127 4.10 10.40 12.49
C ARG A 127 2.79 9.89 11.88
N ALA A 128 1.77 9.72 12.71
CA ALA A 128 0.41 9.34 12.32
C ALA A 128 -0.23 10.37 11.38
N SER A 129 -0.10 11.67 11.63
CA SER A 129 -0.68 12.72 10.76
C SER A 129 -0.04 12.73 9.36
N ALA A 130 1.27 12.51 9.28
CA ALA A 130 1.98 12.44 8.01
C ALA A 130 1.60 11.17 7.22
N MET A 131 1.60 10.02 7.88
CA MET A 131 1.21 8.74 7.26
C MET A 131 -0.27 8.71 6.87
N PHE A 132 -1.14 9.34 7.66
CA PHE A 132 -2.53 9.58 7.29
C PHE A 132 -2.60 10.42 6.01
N SER A 133 -2.06 11.65 6.03
CA SER A 133 -2.17 12.60 4.91
C SER A 133 -1.59 12.06 3.60
N ARG A 134 -0.49 11.30 3.68
CA ARG A 134 0.21 10.71 2.54
C ARG A 134 -0.50 9.54 1.89
N TYR A 135 -1.14 8.67 2.67
CA TYR A 135 -1.64 7.39 2.16
C TYR A 135 -3.16 7.24 2.26
N VAL A 136 -3.79 7.61 3.38
CA VAL A 136 -5.23 7.36 3.61
C VAL A 136 -6.12 8.05 2.55
N PRO A 137 -5.93 9.34 2.18
CA PRO A 137 -6.69 10.02 1.12
C PRO A 137 -6.65 9.34 -0.26
N HIS A 138 -5.51 8.73 -0.62
CA HIS A 138 -5.30 8.12 -1.94
C HIS A 138 -5.74 6.65 -1.96
N LEU A 139 -5.38 5.89 -0.92
CA LEU A 139 -5.83 4.51 -0.74
C LEU A 139 -7.36 4.43 -0.64
N LEU A 140 -8.01 5.38 0.04
CA LEU A 140 -9.45 5.49 0.07
C LEU A 140 -10.05 5.67 -1.34
N ARG A 141 -9.46 6.54 -2.18
CA ARG A 141 -9.89 6.72 -3.58
C ARG A 141 -9.73 5.45 -4.41
N ALA A 142 -8.64 4.70 -4.22
CA ALA A 142 -8.43 3.42 -4.88
C ALA A 142 -9.49 2.38 -4.45
N MET A 143 -9.78 2.28 -3.15
CA MET A 143 -10.83 1.40 -2.60
C MET A 143 -12.23 1.74 -3.11
N THR A 144 -12.50 3.00 -3.44
CA THR A 144 -13.79 3.48 -3.96
C THR A 144 -13.83 3.67 -5.48
N GLY A 145 -12.85 3.13 -6.21
CA GLY A 145 -12.79 3.22 -7.67
C GLY A 145 -13.96 2.54 -8.41
N ALA A 146 -14.73 1.70 -7.72
CA ALA A 146 -16.00 1.15 -8.18
C ALA A 146 -17.16 1.78 -7.38
N ALA A 147 -17.97 2.62 -8.05
CA ALA A 147 -19.02 3.43 -7.40
C ALA A 147 -20.09 2.59 -6.69
N GLU A 148 -20.32 1.35 -7.15
CA GLU A 148 -21.19 0.35 -6.52
C GLU A 148 -20.85 0.05 -5.05
N LEU A 149 -19.59 0.17 -4.62
CA LEU A 149 -19.23 0.00 -3.21
C LEU A 149 -19.78 1.12 -2.31
N LEU A 150 -19.95 2.34 -2.84
CA LEU A 150 -20.59 3.44 -2.10
C LEU A 150 -22.11 3.29 -2.06
N ALA A 151 -22.70 2.69 -3.10
CA ALA A 151 -24.13 2.41 -3.19
C ALA A 151 -24.57 1.20 -2.34
N GLU A 152 -23.69 0.23 -2.09
CA GLU A 152 -23.95 -1.00 -1.33
C GLU A 152 -24.54 -0.69 0.07
N PRO A 153 -25.83 -1.00 0.34
CA PRO A 153 -26.45 -0.73 1.65
C PRO A 153 -25.80 -1.50 2.80
N GLN A 154 -25.24 -2.69 2.57
CA GLN A 154 -24.60 -3.52 3.60
C GLN A 154 -23.18 -3.06 3.97
N LEU A 155 -22.59 -2.09 3.27
CA LEU A 155 -21.29 -1.52 3.64
C LEU A 155 -21.48 -0.35 4.63
N ASP A 156 -20.87 -0.43 5.80
CA ASP A 156 -20.99 0.59 6.85
C ASP A 156 -19.86 1.65 6.78
N GLY A 157 -18.70 1.29 6.23
CA GLY A 157 -17.55 2.18 6.13
C GLY A 157 -16.32 1.58 5.48
N PHE A 158 -15.19 2.26 5.66
CA PHE A 158 -13.89 1.93 5.08
C PHE A 158 -12.81 2.01 6.16
N THR A 159 -11.84 1.09 6.13
CA THR A 159 -10.66 1.13 7.00
C THR A 159 -9.40 1.15 6.16
N VAL A 160 -8.53 2.14 6.37
CA VAL A 160 -7.16 2.11 5.83
C VAL A 160 -6.20 1.88 6.98
N ILE A 161 -5.44 0.79 6.92
CA ILE A 161 -4.41 0.42 7.89
C ILE A 161 -3.05 0.60 7.21
N VAL A 162 -2.19 1.42 7.80
CA VAL A 162 -0.87 1.77 7.28
C VAL A 162 0.17 1.47 8.35
N SER A 163 1.09 0.56 8.04
CA SER A 163 2.24 0.22 8.88
C SER A 163 3.54 0.76 8.26
N TRP A 164 4.46 1.28 9.07
CA TRP A 164 5.78 1.72 8.61
C TRP A 164 6.90 1.33 9.59
N LEU A 165 8.08 1.04 9.05
CA LEU A 165 9.19 0.48 9.80
C LEU A 165 9.84 1.53 10.73
N GLN A 166 10.02 1.19 12.01
CA GLN A 166 10.62 2.10 13.01
C GLN A 166 12.14 2.21 12.89
N LYS A 167 12.81 1.07 12.69
CA LYS A 167 14.27 0.94 12.55
C LYS A 167 14.59 -0.23 11.63
N GLU A 168 15.74 -0.20 10.97
CA GLU A 168 16.21 -1.36 10.21
C GLU A 168 16.45 -2.52 11.18
N PRO A 169 15.88 -3.71 10.93
CA PRO A 169 16.08 -4.86 11.80
C PRO A 169 17.51 -5.38 11.66
N GLY A 170 18.17 -5.65 12.79
CA GLY A 170 19.38 -6.46 12.79
C GLY A 170 19.10 -7.86 12.20
N ALA A 171 20.12 -8.55 11.69
CA ALA A 171 19.99 -9.79 10.91
C ALA A 171 19.32 -11.01 11.62
N ARG A 172 18.85 -10.84 12.86
CA ARG A 172 18.05 -11.82 13.63
C ARG A 172 16.85 -11.19 14.36
N GLU A 173 16.65 -9.87 14.21
CA GLU A 173 15.50 -9.16 14.78
C GLU A 173 14.29 -9.30 13.86
N ARG A 174 13.08 -9.18 14.42
CA ARG A 174 11.87 -8.99 13.60
C ARG A 174 11.72 -7.51 13.26
N PRO A 175 11.24 -7.15 12.06
CA PRO A 175 10.85 -5.78 11.76
C PRO A 175 9.77 -5.29 12.75
N VAL A 176 9.95 -4.10 13.32
CA VAL A 176 8.98 -3.47 14.22
C VAL A 176 8.34 -2.30 13.51
N PHE A 177 7.01 -2.33 13.41
CA PHE A 177 6.23 -1.33 12.70
C PHE A 177 5.43 -0.46 13.67
N ASP A 178 5.51 0.85 13.51
CA ASP A 178 4.39 1.71 13.91
C ASP A 178 3.19 1.38 13.00
N THR A 179 1.96 1.53 13.49
CA THR A 179 0.76 1.34 12.66
C THR A 179 -0.36 2.30 13.04
N ILE A 180 -1.04 2.86 12.03
CA ILE A 180 -2.36 3.47 12.20
C ILE A 180 -3.45 2.64 11.52
N ALA A 181 -4.63 2.60 12.11
CA ALA A 181 -5.87 2.14 11.46
C ALA A 181 -6.88 3.29 11.48
N ALA A 182 -7.14 3.87 10.31
CA ALA A 182 -8.10 4.95 10.11
C ALA A 182 -9.46 4.38 9.69
N PHE A 183 -10.46 4.51 10.56
CA PHE A 183 -11.84 4.07 10.35
C PHE A 183 -12.71 5.26 9.94
N MET A 184 -13.39 5.13 8.81
CA MET A 184 -14.22 6.19 8.22
C MET A 184 -15.59 5.63 7.83
N ALA A 185 -16.66 6.17 8.42
CA ALA A 185 -18.02 5.77 8.10
C ALA A 185 -18.38 6.13 6.64
N LYS A 186 -19.20 5.31 5.96
CA LYS A 186 -19.53 5.48 4.53
C LYS A 186 -20.02 6.90 4.15
N PRO A 187 -20.84 7.61 4.97
CA PRO A 187 -21.24 8.99 4.65
C PRO A 187 -20.08 9.99 4.62
N LEU A 188 -19.10 9.87 5.52
CA LEU A 188 -17.90 10.72 5.54
C LEU A 188 -17.05 10.50 4.27
N VAL A 189 -16.92 9.24 3.84
CA VAL A 189 -16.20 8.88 2.61
C VAL A 189 -16.94 9.41 1.37
N ALA A 190 -18.27 9.33 1.35
CA ALA A 190 -19.09 9.90 0.27
C ALA A 190 -18.95 11.44 0.19
N ASP A 191 -18.98 12.16 1.33
CA ASP A 191 -18.75 13.61 1.36
C ASP A 191 -17.34 13.98 0.86
N TYR A 192 -16.31 13.22 1.24
CA TYR A 192 -14.92 13.45 0.80
C TYR A 192 -14.73 13.24 -0.70
N LEU A 193 -15.34 12.18 -1.26
CA LEU A 193 -15.26 11.89 -2.69
C LEU A 193 -16.08 12.86 -3.53
N ALA A 194 -17.20 13.36 -2.98
CA ALA A 194 -17.99 14.46 -3.54
C ALA A 194 -17.35 15.86 -3.29
N ALA A 195 -16.12 15.92 -2.78
CA ALA A 195 -15.35 17.14 -2.47
C ALA A 195 -16.06 18.13 -1.52
N ARG A 196 -17.04 17.67 -0.73
CA ARG A 196 -17.73 18.46 0.30
C ARG A 196 -16.91 18.65 1.58
N VAL A 197 -15.96 17.74 1.81
CA VAL A 197 -14.98 17.86 2.91
C VAL A 197 -13.56 17.65 2.41
N GLY A 198 -12.63 18.45 2.90
CA GLY A 198 -11.20 18.35 2.60
C GLY A 198 -10.48 17.28 3.43
N VAL A 199 -9.21 17.02 3.12
CA VAL A 199 -8.40 16.02 3.85
C VAL A 199 -8.27 16.34 5.35
N ALA A 200 -8.24 17.62 5.74
CA ALA A 200 -8.24 18.04 7.14
C ALA A 200 -9.49 17.56 7.90
N GLN A 201 -10.67 17.79 7.31
CA GLN A 201 -11.97 17.38 7.87
C GLN A 201 -12.17 15.86 7.80
N LEU A 202 -11.58 15.17 6.82
CA LEU A 202 -11.53 13.71 6.77
C LEU A 202 -10.71 13.15 7.94
N ALA A 203 -9.55 13.76 8.25
CA ALA A 203 -8.71 13.38 9.38
C ALA A 203 -9.37 13.66 10.74
N GLU A 204 -10.03 14.81 10.88
CA GLU A 204 -10.77 15.22 12.08
C GLU A 204 -11.96 14.30 12.39
N ARG A 205 -12.70 13.88 11.35
CA ARG A 205 -13.92 13.04 11.47
C ARG A 205 -13.64 11.54 11.40
N ALA A 206 -12.41 11.11 11.10
CA ALA A 206 -12.00 9.70 11.16
C ALA A 206 -11.66 9.29 12.60
N GLN A 207 -12.01 8.06 12.98
CA GLN A 207 -11.43 7.46 14.19
C GLN A 207 -10.11 6.80 13.81
N VAL A 208 -8.99 7.27 14.38
CA VAL A 208 -7.66 6.70 14.09
C VAL A 208 -7.12 6.03 15.34
N LEU A 209 -6.94 4.70 15.27
CA LEU A 209 -6.27 3.93 16.31
C LEU A 209 -4.79 3.75 15.96
N ALA A 210 -3.91 3.78 16.96
CA ALA A 210 -2.45 3.64 16.77
C ALA A 210 -1.83 2.50 17.58
N TRP A 211 -0.72 1.97 17.06
CA TRP A 211 0.13 0.95 17.67
C TRP A 211 1.61 1.28 17.49
N ASP A 212 2.41 0.94 18.50
CA ASP A 212 3.87 0.90 18.50
C ASP A 212 4.29 -0.57 18.59
N GLY A 213 4.68 -1.15 17.45
CA GLY A 213 4.88 -2.59 17.31
C GLY A 213 3.62 -3.38 17.67
N GLU A 214 3.71 -4.21 18.71
CA GLU A 214 2.59 -4.99 19.25
C GLU A 214 1.73 -4.20 20.27
N THR A 215 2.22 -3.05 20.76
CA THR A 215 1.57 -2.25 21.82
C THR A 215 0.49 -1.35 21.25
N ARG A 216 -0.76 -1.52 21.69
CA ARG A 216 -1.86 -0.61 21.34
C ARG A 216 -1.75 0.69 22.13
N LEU A 217 -1.58 1.82 21.45
CA LEU A 217 -1.50 3.15 22.06
C LEU A 217 -2.87 3.77 22.38
N GLY A 218 -3.90 3.40 21.61
CA GLY A 218 -5.27 3.90 21.81
C GLY A 218 -5.81 4.59 20.56
N GLU A 219 -6.63 5.62 20.76
CA GLU A 219 -7.04 6.55 19.71
C GLU A 219 -6.11 7.76 19.69
N VAL A 220 -5.69 8.19 18.50
CA VAL A 220 -4.84 9.38 18.30
C VAL A 220 -5.55 10.40 17.43
N LYS A 221 -5.34 11.69 17.70
CA LYS A 221 -5.86 12.77 16.85
C LYS A 221 -4.83 13.14 15.79
N VAL A 222 -5.19 12.94 14.53
CA VAL A 222 -4.37 13.24 13.36
C VAL A 222 -4.78 14.56 12.72
N ARG A 223 -3.81 15.24 12.11
CA ARG A 223 -4.04 16.37 11.20
C ARG A 223 -3.93 15.90 9.75
N GLY A 224 -4.86 16.34 8.91
CA GLY A 224 -4.88 16.03 7.49
C GLY A 224 -4.47 17.22 6.63
N TRP A 225 -3.59 17.01 5.65
CA TRP A 225 -3.27 17.97 4.60
C TRP A 225 -3.20 17.29 3.22
N ALA A 226 -3.14 18.07 2.15
CA ALA A 226 -2.88 17.54 0.83
C ALA A 226 -1.39 17.16 0.71
N ASP A 227 -1.09 15.86 0.69
CA ASP A 227 0.22 15.32 0.28
C ASP A 227 0.02 14.58 -1.05
N ASP A 228 0.76 14.99 -2.07
CA ASP A 228 0.66 14.44 -3.44
C ASP A 228 1.66 13.30 -3.70
N PHE A 229 2.48 12.91 -2.72
CA PHE A 229 3.52 11.89 -2.86
C PHE A 229 3.01 10.60 -3.52
N ALA A 230 1.88 10.05 -3.05
CA ALA A 230 1.36 8.79 -3.61
C ALA A 230 0.94 8.89 -5.09
N ARG A 231 0.65 10.11 -5.58
CA ARG A 231 0.31 10.38 -6.99
C ARG A 231 1.55 10.68 -7.85
N THR A 232 2.56 11.35 -7.29
CA THR A 232 3.71 11.89 -8.03
C THR A 232 4.98 11.03 -7.92
N TYR A 233 5.16 10.27 -6.84
CA TYR A 233 6.35 9.44 -6.64
C TYR A 233 6.43 8.29 -7.65
N ARG A 234 7.65 8.00 -8.12
CA ARG A 234 7.94 6.91 -9.06
C ARG A 234 9.20 6.21 -8.59
N VAL A 235 9.16 4.87 -8.52
CA VAL A 235 10.34 4.06 -8.21
C VAL A 235 11.27 4.04 -9.43
N THR A 236 12.55 4.36 -9.24
CA THR A 236 13.54 4.40 -10.32
C THR A 236 13.63 3.04 -11.03
N GLY A 237 13.45 3.04 -12.35
CA GLY A 237 13.46 1.82 -13.17
C GLY A 237 12.16 1.00 -13.14
N TYR A 238 11.13 1.44 -12.42
CA TYR A 238 9.81 0.81 -12.44
C TYR A 238 8.90 1.44 -13.51
N THR A 239 8.33 0.60 -14.38
CA THR A 239 7.27 0.95 -15.31
C THR A 239 6.00 0.19 -14.92
N PRO A 240 4.88 0.86 -14.60
CA PRO A 240 3.60 0.20 -14.36
C PRO A 240 3.14 -0.65 -15.55
N ASP A 241 2.46 -1.76 -15.29
CA ASP A 241 1.80 -2.55 -16.32
C ASP A 241 0.77 -1.66 -17.07
N PRO A 242 0.87 -1.51 -18.42
CA PRO A 242 0.01 -0.60 -19.19
C PRO A 242 -1.48 -0.97 -19.18
N ARG A 243 -1.84 -2.17 -18.67
CA ARG A 243 -3.23 -2.56 -18.42
C ARG A 243 -3.86 -1.82 -17.23
N PHE A 244 -3.06 -1.13 -16.41
CA PHE A 244 -3.49 -0.40 -15.21
C PHE A 244 -3.32 1.10 -15.36
N THR A 245 -4.42 1.86 -15.28
CA THR A 245 -4.38 3.33 -15.25
C THR A 245 -4.14 3.82 -13.82
N CYS A 246 -2.87 4.08 -13.50
CA CYS A 246 -2.49 4.73 -12.24
C CYS A 246 -2.93 6.21 -12.24
N ARG A 247 -3.52 6.68 -11.14
CA ARG A 247 -4.19 7.99 -11.00
C ARG A 247 -3.90 8.62 -9.64
#